data_AF-A0A358U0H6-F1
#
_entry.id   AF-A0A358U0H6-F1
#
_cell.length_a   1.000
_cell.length_b   1.000
_cell.length_c   1.000
_cell.angle_alpha   90.00
_cell.angle_beta   90.00
_cell.angle_gamma   90.00
#
_symmetry.space_group_name_H-M   'P 1'
#
loop_
_entity.id
_entity.type
_entity.pdbx_description
1 polymer ?
#
loop_
_entity_poly.entity_id
_entity_poly.type
_entity_poly.pdbx_seq_one_letter_code
_entity_poly.pdbx_strand_id
1 'polypeptide(L)'
;MAKQEFLLTGTGGQGLILAAIMLAEAGIIADQNVAQSQSYGPEARGGASRAEVIIGDEGIAYPKVEKPDFVLTLSQEAYKKYGLSLNDEVILIVDNSQVTEVKPRSINFYSLPITKTARTQFGSEQSTNVVALGVVASLSGKIPWENVLQAVQQRAPRGTAERNIKALELGWQMGLEVRATLETIHRQNEGDEQWWDHRTTLQTGGLIIEPYKGMLLATPEGVVSQAIVTCYP
;
A
#
# COMPACT_ATOMS: atom_id res chain seq x y z
N MET A 1 5.16 4.49 22.41
CA MET A 1 4.18 4.05 21.39
C MET A 1 4.86 4.06 20.03
N ALA A 2 4.41 3.22 19.08
CA ALA A 2 5.21 2.83 17.92
C ALA A 2 5.20 3.90 16.80
N LYS A 3 6.39 4.21 16.27
CA LYS A 3 6.55 4.87 14.97
C LYS A 3 6.07 3.94 13.84
N GLN A 4 5.61 4.52 12.74
CA GLN A 4 5.37 3.81 11.49
C GLN A 4 6.30 4.36 10.39
N GLU A 5 6.97 3.46 9.68
CA GLU A 5 7.88 3.74 8.58
C GLU A 5 7.26 3.31 7.24
N PHE A 6 7.17 4.24 6.31
CA PHE A 6 6.56 4.07 5.00
C PHE A 6 7.60 4.19 3.90
N LEU A 7 7.68 3.19 3.03
CA LEU A 7 8.52 3.18 1.84
C LEU A 7 7.63 3.13 0.59
N LEU A 8 7.53 4.25 -0.12
CA LEU A 8 6.73 4.38 -1.34
C LEU A 8 7.65 4.28 -2.56
N THR A 9 7.44 3.28 -3.42
CA THR A 9 8.36 2.95 -4.52
C THR A 9 7.65 2.75 -5.85
N GLY A 10 8.34 3.02 -6.95
CA GLY A 10 7.79 2.96 -8.30
C GLY A 10 8.75 3.56 -9.32
N THR A 11 8.24 4.04 -10.43
CA THR A 11 9.03 4.70 -11.49
C THR A 11 8.97 6.22 -11.35
N GLY A 12 10.06 6.91 -11.72
CA GLY A 12 10.06 8.38 -11.81
C GLY A 12 8.87 8.91 -12.64
N GLY A 13 8.21 9.96 -12.15
CA GLY A 13 7.01 10.54 -12.78
C GLY A 13 5.68 10.07 -12.20
N GLN A 14 5.63 8.98 -11.43
CA GLN A 14 4.40 8.48 -10.78
C GLN A 14 3.95 9.30 -9.56
N GLY A 15 4.61 10.41 -9.22
CA GLY A 15 4.17 11.31 -8.15
C GLY A 15 4.35 10.81 -6.71
N LEU A 16 5.20 9.80 -6.47
CA LEU A 16 5.45 9.22 -5.13
C LEU A 16 5.95 10.22 -4.10
N ILE A 17 6.73 11.19 -4.53
CA ILE A 17 7.25 12.28 -3.69
C ILE A 17 6.11 13.12 -3.16
N LEU A 18 5.18 13.47 -4.05
CA LEU A 18 4.02 14.27 -3.69
C LEU A 18 3.10 13.48 -2.75
N ALA A 19 2.91 12.18 -2.98
CA ALA A 19 2.19 11.32 -2.05
C ALA A 19 2.87 11.26 -0.67
N ALA A 20 4.20 11.12 -0.61
CA ALA A 20 4.96 11.12 0.63
C ALA A 20 4.84 12.46 1.38
N ILE A 21 4.91 13.59 0.66
CA ILE A 21 4.70 14.92 1.25
C ILE A 21 3.28 15.06 1.79
N MET A 22 2.26 14.65 1.04
CA MET A 22 0.87 14.68 1.50
C MET A 22 0.65 13.81 2.75
N LEU A 23 1.24 12.60 2.78
CA LEU A 23 1.17 11.72 3.96
C LEU A 23 1.88 12.36 5.17
N ALA A 24 3.05 12.95 4.95
CA ALA A 24 3.80 13.64 5.98
C ALA A 24 3.02 14.83 6.56
N GLU A 25 2.41 15.65 5.69
CA GLU A 25 1.58 16.77 6.11
C GLU A 25 0.33 16.32 6.85
N ALA A 26 -0.30 15.23 6.42
CA ALA A 26 -1.43 14.66 7.13
C ALA A 26 -1.04 14.24 8.56
N GLY A 27 0.16 13.67 8.75
CA GLY A 27 0.71 13.39 10.08
C GLY A 27 0.97 14.65 10.91
N ILE A 28 1.49 15.72 10.30
CA ILE A 28 1.68 17.02 10.97
C ILE A 28 0.34 17.63 11.40
N ILE A 29 -0.67 17.60 10.53
CA ILE A 29 -2.03 18.10 10.84
C ILE A 29 -2.64 17.27 11.98
N ALA A 30 -2.25 16.00 12.13
CA ALA A 30 -2.66 15.11 13.22
C ALA A 30 -1.82 15.25 14.50
N ASP A 31 -1.04 16.34 14.64
CA ASP A 31 -0.16 16.61 15.78
C ASP A 31 0.89 15.50 16.03
N GLN A 32 1.34 14.82 14.98
CA GLN A 32 2.38 13.78 15.05
C GLN A 32 3.76 14.32 14.65
N ASN A 33 4.82 13.66 15.12
CA ASN A 33 6.18 13.90 14.66
C ASN A 33 6.39 13.20 13.33
N VAL A 34 6.96 13.92 12.37
CA VAL A 34 7.13 13.42 11.00
C VAL A 34 8.52 13.72 10.46
N ALA A 35 9.08 12.74 9.75
CA ALA A 35 10.25 12.93 8.90
C ALA A 35 9.94 12.42 7.50
N GLN A 36 10.27 13.22 6.49
CA GLN A 36 10.13 12.84 5.09
C GLN A 36 11.50 12.91 4.43
N SER A 37 11.86 11.83 3.75
CA SER A 37 13.10 11.68 3.02
C SER A 37 12.83 11.12 1.64
N GLN A 38 13.79 11.31 0.75
CA GLN A 38 13.72 10.84 -0.62
C GLN A 38 15.12 10.60 -1.13
N SER A 39 15.27 9.63 -2.03
CA SER A 39 16.55 9.36 -2.67
C SER A 39 16.35 9.40 -4.18
N TYR A 40 17.06 10.31 -4.83
CA TYR A 40 17.21 10.34 -6.28
C TYR A 40 18.68 10.09 -6.59
N GLY A 41 19.00 8.93 -7.12
CA GLY A 41 20.25 8.73 -7.82
C GLY A 41 20.06 9.03 -9.32
N PRO A 42 20.83 8.36 -10.20
CA PRO A 42 20.64 8.43 -11.65
C PRO A 42 19.20 8.11 -12.13
N GLU A 43 18.37 7.54 -11.25
CA GLU A 43 16.99 7.13 -11.50
C GLU A 43 16.00 8.27 -11.74
N ALA A 44 16.38 9.54 -11.51
CA ALA A 44 15.57 10.71 -11.86
C ALA A 44 15.20 10.79 -13.37
N ARG A 45 15.87 9.98 -14.21
CA ARG A 45 15.61 9.80 -15.64
C ARG A 45 14.91 8.48 -15.99
N GLY A 46 13.99 8.01 -15.15
CA GLY A 46 13.08 6.90 -15.47
C GLY A 46 13.40 5.55 -14.85
N GLY A 47 14.17 5.52 -13.75
CA GLY A 47 14.42 4.29 -12.98
C GLY A 47 13.54 4.17 -11.73
N ALA A 48 13.82 3.13 -10.94
CA ALA A 48 13.15 2.89 -9.66
C ALA A 48 13.39 4.03 -8.64
N SER A 49 12.35 4.81 -8.39
CA SER A 49 12.29 5.91 -7.43
C SER A 49 11.75 5.44 -6.08
N ARG A 50 12.12 6.13 -5.00
CA ARG A 50 11.59 5.90 -3.67
C ARG A 50 11.39 7.20 -2.89
N ALA A 51 10.33 7.25 -2.11
CA ALA A 51 10.05 8.27 -1.12
C ALA A 51 9.74 7.60 0.21
N GLU A 52 10.16 8.24 1.30
CA GLU A 52 10.13 7.69 2.65
C GLU A 52 9.38 8.65 3.56
N VAL A 53 8.55 8.12 4.44
CA VAL A 53 7.86 8.88 5.48
C VAL A 53 7.95 8.11 6.78
N ILE A 54 8.25 8.81 7.88
CA ILE A 54 8.24 8.27 9.23
C ILE A 54 7.27 9.11 10.02
N ILE A 55 6.29 8.48 10.68
CA ILE A 55 5.28 9.13 11.51
C ILE A 55 5.30 8.49 12.90
N GLY A 56 5.43 9.30 13.94
CA GLY A 56 5.54 8.83 15.31
C GLY A 56 4.97 9.79 16.33
N ASP A 57 4.69 9.28 17.52
CA ASP A 57 4.15 10.09 18.62
C ASP A 57 5.28 10.81 19.38
N GLU A 58 6.53 10.35 19.21
CA GLU A 58 7.75 10.89 19.81
C GLU A 58 8.69 11.47 18.73
N GLY A 59 9.67 12.27 19.15
CA GLY A 59 10.62 12.90 18.24
C GLY A 59 11.40 11.89 17.39
N ILE A 60 11.56 12.19 16.10
CA ILE A 60 12.27 11.33 15.15
C ILE A 60 13.76 11.67 15.14
N ALA A 61 14.57 10.80 15.74
CA ALA A 61 16.02 10.99 15.83
C ALA A 61 16.76 10.74 14.50
N TYR A 62 16.26 9.81 13.68
CA TYR A 62 16.86 9.45 12.39
C TYR A 62 15.83 9.61 11.26
N PRO A 63 16.07 10.48 10.27
CA PRO A 63 15.06 10.89 9.30
C PRO A 63 15.04 10.00 8.04
N LYS A 64 15.44 8.72 8.13
CA LYS A 64 15.37 7.77 7.00
C LYS A 64 14.79 6.44 7.47
N VAL A 65 14.08 5.78 6.56
CA VAL A 65 13.49 4.46 6.81
C VAL A 65 14.61 3.42 6.89
N GLU A 66 14.63 2.68 7.99
CA GLU A 66 15.56 1.57 8.22
C GLU A 66 14.83 0.23 8.10
N LYS A 67 13.63 0.16 8.66
CA LYS A 67 12.77 -1.03 8.66
C LYS A 67 11.35 -0.56 8.36
N PRO A 68 10.94 -0.55 7.08
CA PRO A 68 9.59 -0.11 6.74
C PRO A 68 8.59 -1.00 7.44
N ASP A 69 7.49 -0.43 7.92
CA ASP A 69 6.27 -1.16 8.30
C ASP A 69 5.35 -1.32 7.08
N PHE A 70 5.40 -0.34 6.18
CA PHE A 70 4.62 -0.30 4.94
C PHE A 70 5.54 -0.14 3.74
N VAL A 71 5.34 -0.99 2.72
CA VAL A 71 6.01 -0.87 1.43
C VAL A 71 4.96 -0.86 0.33
N LEU A 72 4.88 0.25 -0.41
CA LEU A 72 4.08 0.36 -1.62
C LEU A 72 4.99 0.22 -2.84
N THR A 73 4.62 -0.63 -3.80
CA THR A 73 5.34 -0.76 -5.07
C THR A 73 4.42 -0.58 -6.28
N LEU A 74 4.65 0.47 -7.06
CA LEU A 74 3.84 0.83 -8.24
C LEU A 74 4.47 0.43 -9.58
N SER A 75 5.61 -0.26 -9.58
CA SER A 75 6.26 -0.75 -10.80
C SER A 75 7.07 -2.02 -10.56
N GLN A 76 7.22 -2.83 -11.61
CA GLN A 76 7.93 -4.10 -11.53
C GLN A 76 9.40 -3.94 -11.11
N GLU A 77 10.07 -2.89 -11.57
CA GLU A 77 11.46 -2.59 -11.21
C GLU A 77 11.60 -2.21 -9.74
N ALA A 78 10.68 -1.40 -9.23
CA ALA A 78 10.62 -1.03 -7.82
C ALA A 78 10.35 -2.25 -6.93
N TYR A 79 9.43 -3.12 -7.35
CA TYR A 79 9.17 -4.39 -6.67
C TYR A 79 10.42 -5.28 -6.60
N LYS A 80 11.15 -5.44 -7.72
CA LYS A 80 12.40 -6.23 -7.76
C LYS A 80 13.47 -5.64 -6.85
N LYS A 81 13.56 -4.31 -6.73
CA LYS A 81 14.59 -3.62 -5.94
C LYS A 81 14.26 -3.57 -4.44
N TYR A 82 13.00 -3.37 -4.07
CA TYR A 82 12.60 -3.08 -2.69
C TYR A 82 11.64 -4.11 -2.07
N GLY A 83 10.92 -4.88 -2.88
CA GLY A 83 9.87 -5.80 -2.41
C GLY A 83 10.32 -7.23 -2.10
N LEU A 84 11.51 -7.65 -2.57
CA LEU A 84 11.98 -9.05 -2.43
C LEU A 84 12.69 -9.36 -1.12
N SER A 85 13.24 -8.35 -0.44
CA SER A 85 14.10 -8.51 0.75
C SER A 85 13.41 -8.02 2.03
N LEU A 86 12.09 -8.02 2.04
CA LEU A 86 11.28 -7.57 3.18
C LEU A 86 11.14 -8.68 4.23
N ASN A 87 11.06 -8.26 5.48
CA ASN A 87 10.66 -9.08 6.62
C ASN A 87 9.18 -9.48 6.51
N ASP A 88 8.83 -10.58 7.17
CA ASP A 88 7.54 -11.23 6.98
C ASP A 88 6.36 -10.41 7.52
N GLU A 89 6.63 -9.50 8.46
CA GLU A 89 5.64 -8.65 9.13
C GLU A 89 5.24 -7.40 8.32
N VAL A 90 6.01 -7.03 7.29
CA VAL A 90 5.78 -5.79 6.52
C VAL A 90 4.49 -5.83 5.74
N ILE A 91 3.70 -4.78 5.82
CA ILE A 91 2.57 -4.58 4.93
C ILE A 91 3.10 -4.22 3.53
N LEU A 92 3.04 -5.19 2.61
CA LEU A 92 3.47 -5.03 1.23
C LEU A 92 2.25 -4.82 0.33
N ILE A 93 2.15 -3.63 -0.26
CA ILE A 93 1.10 -3.23 -1.19
C ILE A 93 1.69 -3.16 -2.60
N VAL A 94 1.12 -3.91 -3.53
CA VAL A 94 1.59 -4.00 -4.92
C VAL A 94 0.50 -3.59 -5.89
N ASP A 95 0.88 -2.76 -6.86
CA ASP A 95 0.00 -2.42 -7.98
C ASP A 95 -0.02 -3.54 -9.02
N ASN A 96 -1.09 -4.34 -9.01
CA ASN A 96 -1.24 -5.49 -9.90
C ASN A 96 -1.42 -5.13 -11.37
N SER A 97 -1.66 -3.86 -11.68
CA SER A 97 -1.75 -3.37 -13.05
C SER A 97 -0.38 -3.03 -13.66
N GLN A 98 0.67 -2.94 -12.82
CA GLN A 98 2.04 -2.60 -13.22
C GLN A 98 3.07 -3.64 -12.81
N VAL A 99 2.74 -4.52 -11.86
CA VAL A 99 3.60 -5.59 -11.35
C VAL A 99 2.95 -6.92 -11.65
N THR A 100 3.50 -7.65 -12.62
CA THR A 100 2.97 -8.94 -13.09
C THR A 100 3.69 -10.12 -12.45
N GLU A 101 4.94 -9.95 -12.06
CA GLU A 101 5.77 -10.97 -11.42
C GLU A 101 5.94 -10.61 -9.94
N VAL A 102 5.16 -11.29 -9.08
CA VAL A 102 5.24 -11.14 -7.62
C VAL A 102 5.64 -12.47 -6.99
N LYS A 103 6.61 -12.42 -6.07
CA LYS A 103 7.06 -13.52 -5.20
C LYS A 103 7.13 -13.00 -3.77
N PRO A 104 5.99 -12.73 -3.12
CA PRO A 104 5.97 -12.06 -1.83
C PRO A 104 6.52 -13.00 -0.75
N ARG A 105 7.42 -12.48 0.08
CA ARG A 105 7.87 -13.17 1.31
C ARG A 105 7.00 -12.79 2.50
N SER A 106 6.59 -11.52 2.56
CA SER A 106 5.65 -11.04 3.56
C SER A 106 4.32 -11.78 3.51
N ILE A 107 3.82 -12.13 4.70
CA ILE A 107 2.48 -12.68 4.89
C ILE A 107 1.40 -11.60 4.78
N ASN A 108 1.76 -10.33 5.00
CA ASN A 108 0.88 -9.16 4.90
C ASN A 108 0.96 -8.55 3.49
N PHE A 109 0.52 -9.31 2.49
CA PHE A 109 0.61 -8.93 1.07
C PHE A 109 -0.75 -8.52 0.48
N TYR A 110 -0.79 -7.38 -0.20
CA TYR A 110 -1.98 -6.81 -0.82
C TYR A 110 -1.76 -6.47 -2.29
N SER A 111 -2.62 -6.99 -3.16
CA SER A 111 -2.55 -6.84 -4.61
C SER A 111 -3.72 -5.99 -5.11
N LEU A 112 -3.46 -4.73 -5.47
CA LEU A 112 -4.50 -3.75 -5.75
C LEU A 112 -4.34 -3.12 -7.14
N PRO A 113 -5.44 -2.82 -7.87
CA PRO A 113 -5.38 -2.26 -9.22
C PRO A 113 -5.17 -0.73 -9.20
N ILE A 114 -4.18 -0.21 -8.49
CA ILE A 114 -4.03 1.22 -8.17
C ILE A 114 -3.95 2.09 -9.44
N THR A 115 -2.99 1.84 -10.33
CA THR A 115 -2.83 2.62 -11.58
C THR A 115 -4.01 2.41 -12.53
N LYS A 116 -4.52 1.18 -12.63
CA LYS A 116 -5.72 0.89 -13.42
C LYS A 116 -6.94 1.67 -12.92
N THR A 117 -7.17 1.75 -11.61
CA THR A 117 -8.26 2.54 -11.01
C THR A 117 -8.15 4.00 -11.38
N ALA A 118 -6.96 4.61 -11.25
CA ALA A 118 -6.76 6.00 -11.67
C ALA A 118 -7.05 6.20 -13.17
N ARG A 119 -6.55 5.31 -14.02
CA ARG A 119 -6.76 5.36 -15.47
C ARG A 119 -8.22 5.23 -15.85
N THR A 120 -8.94 4.25 -15.30
CA THR A 120 -10.34 3.98 -15.62
C THR A 120 -11.26 5.11 -15.14
N GLN A 121 -11.01 5.65 -13.94
CA GLN A 121 -11.90 6.66 -13.35
C GLN A 121 -11.67 8.06 -13.93
N PHE A 122 -10.44 8.37 -14.34
CA PHE A 122 -10.08 9.74 -14.70
C PHE A 122 -9.45 9.90 -16.09
N GLY A 123 -9.44 8.83 -16.90
CA GLY A 123 -8.87 8.80 -18.24
C GLY A 123 -7.34 8.92 -18.30
N SER A 124 -6.66 8.98 -17.15
CA SER A 124 -5.20 9.11 -17.08
C SER A 124 -4.64 8.68 -15.73
N GLU A 125 -3.33 8.41 -15.67
CA GLU A 125 -2.62 7.91 -14.48
C GLU A 125 -2.12 9.02 -13.55
N GLN A 126 -2.41 10.28 -13.85
CA GLN A 126 -1.90 11.42 -13.07
C GLN A 126 -2.33 11.39 -11.60
N SER A 127 -3.41 10.67 -11.28
CA SER A 127 -3.95 10.54 -9.92
C SER A 127 -3.54 9.23 -9.22
N THR A 128 -2.68 8.41 -9.83
CA THR A 128 -2.22 7.14 -9.25
C THR A 128 -1.60 7.35 -7.86
N ASN A 129 -0.81 8.42 -7.67
CA ASN A 129 -0.20 8.76 -6.40
C ASN A 129 -1.22 9.05 -5.29
N VAL A 130 -2.34 9.69 -5.61
CA VAL A 130 -3.37 10.02 -4.62
C VAL A 130 -4.26 8.82 -4.31
N VAL A 131 -4.54 7.96 -5.31
CA VAL A 131 -5.17 6.65 -5.05
C VAL A 131 -4.27 5.81 -4.12
N ALA A 132 -2.98 5.73 -4.43
CA ALA A 132 -1.99 5.04 -3.60
C ALA A 132 -1.92 5.60 -2.17
N LEU A 133 -1.94 6.92 -2.02
CA LEU A 133 -1.97 7.59 -0.72
C LEU A 133 -3.19 7.15 0.10
N GLY A 134 -4.38 7.12 -0.50
CA GLY A 134 -5.60 6.67 0.18
C GLY A 134 -5.51 5.23 0.68
N VAL A 135 -4.93 4.34 -0.13
CA VAL A 135 -4.70 2.93 0.25
C VAL A 135 -3.75 2.85 1.45
N VAL A 136 -2.59 3.50 1.37
CA VAL A 136 -1.56 3.43 2.42
C VAL A 136 -2.08 4.04 3.73
N ALA A 137 -2.72 5.20 3.67
CA ALA A 137 -3.19 5.91 4.86
C ALA A 137 -4.34 5.16 5.57
N SER A 138 -5.29 4.60 4.81
CA SER A 138 -6.38 3.81 5.39
C SER A 138 -5.90 2.51 6.03
N LEU A 139 -4.94 1.82 5.41
CA LEU A 139 -4.32 0.62 5.98
C LEU A 139 -3.48 0.93 7.22
N SER A 140 -2.77 2.05 7.23
CA SER A 140 -1.99 2.52 8.38
C SER A 140 -2.85 2.71 9.63
N GLY A 141 -4.04 3.31 9.47
CA GLY A 141 -4.95 3.61 10.57
C GLY A 141 -4.41 4.63 11.59
N LYS A 142 -3.19 5.17 11.40
CA LYS A 142 -2.61 6.16 12.32
C LYS A 142 -3.10 7.58 12.09
N ILE A 143 -3.46 7.93 10.86
CA ILE A 143 -3.85 9.29 10.50
C ILE A 143 -5.35 9.28 10.17
N PRO A 144 -6.16 10.14 10.82
CA PRO A 144 -7.58 10.26 10.50
C PRO A 144 -7.83 10.73 9.06
N TRP A 145 -8.98 10.34 8.50
CA TRP A 145 -9.38 10.66 7.13
C TRP A 145 -9.33 12.17 6.85
N GLU A 146 -9.85 12.97 7.78
CA GLU A 146 -9.98 14.41 7.65
C GLU A 146 -8.61 15.10 7.52
N ASN A 147 -7.59 14.61 8.22
CA ASN A 147 -6.22 15.12 8.12
C ASN A 147 -5.59 14.81 6.76
N VAL A 148 -5.80 13.59 6.25
CA VAL A 148 -5.32 13.18 4.92
C VAL A 148 -6.04 13.95 3.82
N LEU A 149 -7.36 14.11 3.93
CA LEU A 149 -8.16 14.91 3.01
C LEU A 149 -7.69 16.36 2.99
N GLN A 150 -7.45 16.96 4.16
CA GLN A 150 -6.94 18.32 4.27
C GLN A 150 -5.56 18.46 3.60
N ALA A 151 -4.63 17.52 3.84
CA ALA A 151 -3.31 17.55 3.19
C ALA A 151 -3.42 17.46 1.66
N VAL A 152 -4.29 16.58 1.13
CA VAL A 152 -4.54 16.47 -0.31
C VAL A 152 -5.12 17.77 -0.88
N GLN A 153 -6.08 18.40 -0.19
CA GLN A 153 -6.66 19.67 -0.62
C GLN A 153 -5.64 20.81 -0.66
N GLN A 154 -4.72 20.86 0.31
CA GLN A 154 -3.66 21.88 0.37
C GLN A 154 -2.59 21.71 -0.71
N ARG A 155 -2.31 20.46 -1.11
CA ARG A 155 -1.24 20.13 -2.07
C ARG A 155 -1.70 19.86 -3.50
N ALA A 156 -2.99 19.62 -3.71
CA ALA A 156 -3.52 19.39 -5.04
C ALA A 156 -3.17 20.59 -5.96
N PRO A 157 -2.65 20.33 -7.18
CA PRO A 157 -2.46 21.38 -8.17
C PRO A 157 -3.74 22.18 -8.41
N ARG A 158 -3.61 23.47 -8.72
CA ARG A 158 -4.76 24.35 -9.00
C ARG A 158 -5.67 23.74 -10.07
N GLY A 159 -6.98 23.71 -9.81
CA GLY A 159 -7.98 23.14 -10.72
C GLY A 159 -8.09 21.61 -10.69
N THR A 160 -7.33 20.91 -9.83
CA THR A 160 -7.37 19.43 -9.76
C THR A 160 -7.92 18.91 -8.43
N ALA A 161 -8.42 19.78 -7.55
CA ALA A 161 -8.85 19.42 -6.19
C ALA A 161 -9.93 18.33 -6.17
N GLU A 162 -11.04 18.53 -6.88
CA GLU A 162 -12.16 17.57 -6.94
C GLU A 162 -11.69 16.18 -7.42
N ARG A 163 -10.87 16.15 -8.47
CA ARG A 163 -10.29 14.92 -9.01
C ARG A 163 -9.43 14.20 -7.97
N ASN A 164 -8.58 14.92 -7.26
CA ASN A 164 -7.71 14.33 -6.24
C ASN A 164 -8.48 13.87 -5.00
N ILE A 165 -9.52 14.60 -4.58
CA ILE A 165 -10.42 14.15 -3.51
C ILE A 165 -11.07 12.83 -3.91
N LYS A 166 -11.60 12.73 -5.13
CA LYS A 166 -12.21 11.48 -5.61
C LYS A 166 -11.21 10.34 -5.70
N ALA A 167 -9.98 10.62 -6.13
CA ALA A 167 -8.89 9.64 -6.17
C ALA A 167 -8.55 9.14 -4.76
N LEU A 168 -8.51 10.05 -3.78
CA LEU A 168 -8.24 9.72 -2.39
C LEU A 168 -9.34 8.82 -1.81
N GLU A 169 -10.61 9.15 -2.05
CA GLU A 169 -11.76 8.34 -1.61
C GLU A 169 -11.69 6.91 -2.14
N LEU A 170 -11.43 6.73 -3.44
CA LEU A 170 -11.30 5.41 -4.06
C LEU A 170 -10.16 4.61 -3.44
N GLY A 171 -9.00 5.26 -3.25
CA GLY A 171 -7.84 4.66 -2.58
C GLY A 171 -8.18 4.21 -1.15
N TRP A 172 -8.84 5.08 -0.40
CA TRP A 172 -9.23 4.84 0.98
C TRP A 172 -10.20 3.67 1.12
N GLN A 173 -11.22 3.62 0.25
CA GLN A 173 -12.17 2.51 0.23
C GLN A 173 -11.47 1.17 -0.05
N MET A 174 -10.59 1.12 -1.06
CA MET A 174 -9.81 -0.08 -1.36
C MET A 174 -8.99 -0.57 -0.14
N GLY A 175 -8.35 0.35 0.60
CA GLY A 175 -7.59 -0.05 1.78
C GLY A 175 -8.47 -0.52 2.95
N LEU A 176 -9.65 0.08 3.16
CA LEU A 176 -10.61 -0.39 4.16
C LEU A 176 -11.16 -1.78 3.85
N GLU A 177 -11.50 -2.06 2.59
CA GLU A 177 -12.00 -3.37 2.15
C GLU A 177 -10.98 -4.48 2.39
N VAL A 178 -9.71 -4.21 2.09
CA VAL A 178 -8.60 -5.12 2.35
C VAL A 178 -8.47 -5.42 3.84
N ARG A 179 -8.54 -4.39 4.70
CA ARG A 179 -8.45 -4.55 6.15
C ARG A 179 -9.60 -5.39 6.72
N ALA A 180 -10.83 -5.12 6.29
CA ALA A 180 -12.02 -5.84 6.75
C ALA A 180 -12.03 -7.32 6.32
N THR A 181 -11.50 -7.63 5.13
CA THR A 181 -11.39 -9.00 4.62
C THR A 181 -10.49 -9.84 5.52
N LEU A 182 -9.39 -9.28 6.02
CA LEU A 182 -8.47 -9.99 6.92
C LEU A 182 -9.07 -10.24 8.31
N GLU A 183 -9.80 -9.29 8.86
CA GLU A 183 -10.49 -9.46 10.15
C GLU A 183 -11.54 -10.59 10.07
N THR A 184 -12.14 -10.78 8.90
CA THR A 184 -13.13 -11.83 8.65
C THR A 184 -12.46 -13.21 8.50
N ILE A 185 -11.36 -13.30 7.76
CA ILE A 185 -10.60 -14.56 7.57
C ILE A 185 -10.00 -15.04 8.89
N HIS A 186 -9.37 -14.16 9.68
CA HIS A 186 -8.84 -14.55 11.00
C HIS A 186 -9.93 -15.09 11.93
N ARG A 187 -11.10 -14.44 11.94
CA ARG A 187 -12.23 -14.86 12.77
C ARG A 187 -12.86 -16.20 12.34
N GLN A 188 -12.80 -16.53 11.04
CA GLN A 188 -13.24 -17.83 10.53
C GLN A 188 -12.23 -18.94 10.82
N ASN A 189 -10.94 -18.65 10.75
CA ASN A 189 -9.86 -19.62 11.00
C ASN A 189 -9.68 -19.97 12.49
N GLU A 190 -10.06 -19.07 13.40
CA GLU A 190 -10.12 -19.37 14.84
C GLU A 190 -11.31 -20.29 15.20
N GLY A 191 -12.25 -20.53 14.27
CA GLY A 191 -13.45 -21.36 14.48
C GLY A 191 -13.40 -22.77 13.89
N ASP A 192 -12.53 -23.05 12.90
CA ASP A 192 -12.50 -24.32 12.18
C ASP A 192 -11.11 -25.00 12.23
N GLU A 193 -10.94 -25.96 13.16
CA GLU A 193 -9.81 -26.91 13.20
C GLU A 193 -9.90 -28.01 12.11
N GLN A 194 -10.54 -27.77 10.96
CA GLN A 194 -10.83 -28.83 10.00
C GLN A 194 -10.62 -28.44 8.52
N TRP A 195 -9.52 -28.94 7.96
CA TRP A 195 -9.24 -29.27 6.54
C TRP A 195 -9.74 -28.31 5.43
N TRP A 196 -8.79 -27.68 4.73
CA TRP A 196 -9.04 -26.88 3.52
C TRP A 196 -9.08 -27.76 2.25
N ASP A 197 -10.19 -27.73 1.49
CA ASP A 197 -10.27 -28.23 0.10
C ASP A 197 -9.80 -27.13 -0.88
N HIS A 198 -9.04 -27.51 -1.91
CA HIS A 198 -8.31 -26.65 -2.84
C HIS A 198 -9.19 -25.92 -3.89
N ARG A 199 -10.45 -25.59 -3.60
CA ARG A 199 -11.39 -25.07 -4.62
C ARG A 199 -12.36 -23.99 -4.16
N THR A 200 -12.09 -23.26 -3.08
CA THR A 200 -13.03 -22.24 -2.62
C THR A 200 -12.61 -20.85 -3.06
N THR A 201 -13.15 -20.39 -4.19
CA THR A 201 -13.18 -18.96 -4.55
C THR A 201 -14.25 -18.30 -3.68
N LEU A 202 -13.86 -17.41 -2.76
CA LEU A 202 -14.82 -16.61 -1.99
C LEU A 202 -15.23 -15.39 -2.81
N GLN A 203 -16.49 -15.36 -3.26
CA GLN A 203 -17.11 -14.17 -3.84
C GLN A 203 -17.78 -13.36 -2.72
N THR A 204 -17.22 -12.19 -2.39
CA THR A 204 -17.87 -11.21 -1.52
C THR A 204 -17.93 -9.87 -2.25
N GLY A 205 -19.14 -9.37 -2.50
CA GLY A 205 -19.38 -7.98 -2.93
C GLY A 205 -18.71 -7.51 -4.22
N GLY A 206 -18.34 -8.41 -5.15
CA GLY A 206 -17.64 -8.06 -6.40
C GLY A 206 -16.13 -8.31 -6.39
N LEU A 207 -15.55 -8.70 -5.25
CA LEU A 207 -14.15 -9.10 -5.14
C LEU A 207 -13.97 -10.60 -5.52
N ILE A 208 -12.93 -10.90 -6.29
CA ILE A 208 -12.48 -12.28 -6.56
C ILE A 208 -11.16 -12.53 -5.82
N ILE A 209 -11.21 -13.34 -4.77
CA ILE A 209 -10.02 -13.79 -4.04
C ILE A 209 -9.53 -15.09 -4.68
N GLU A 210 -8.37 -15.06 -5.35
CA GLU A 210 -7.72 -16.27 -5.86
C GLU A 210 -6.50 -16.65 -4.99
N PRO A 211 -6.38 -17.90 -4.51
CA PRO A 211 -5.15 -18.37 -3.90
C PRO A 211 -4.05 -18.43 -4.96
N TYR A 212 -2.85 -17.93 -4.62
CA TYR A 212 -1.68 -17.99 -5.50
C TYR A 212 -1.35 -19.46 -5.85
N LYS A 213 -1.31 -19.78 -7.15
CA LYS A 213 -0.67 -21.01 -7.64
C LYS A 213 0.86 -20.83 -7.63
N GLY A 214 1.44 -20.77 -6.44
CA GLY A 214 2.88 -20.79 -6.27
C GLY A 214 3.29 -21.62 -5.07
N MET A 215 4.40 -22.33 -5.25
CA MET A 215 4.95 -23.38 -4.39
C MET A 215 4.74 -23.12 -2.90
N LEU A 216 3.94 -23.99 -2.27
CA LEU A 216 3.84 -24.16 -0.82
C LEU A 216 5.26 -24.25 -0.24
N LEU A 217 5.71 -23.22 0.48
CA LEU A 217 6.90 -23.34 1.32
C LEU A 217 6.47 -24.10 2.57
N ALA A 218 6.63 -25.43 2.53
CA ALA A 218 6.52 -26.25 3.73
C ALA A 218 7.71 -25.91 4.65
N THR A 219 7.46 -25.17 5.72
CA THR A 219 8.39 -25.08 6.85
C THR A 219 8.11 -26.24 7.82
N PRO A 220 9.09 -26.66 8.66
CA PRO A 220 8.91 -27.75 9.62
C PRO A 220 7.81 -27.49 10.68
N GLU A 221 7.28 -26.27 10.76
CA GLU A 221 6.38 -25.80 11.82
C GLU A 221 4.91 -25.67 11.38
N GLY A 222 4.57 -26.01 10.13
CA GLY A 222 3.18 -26.03 9.66
C GLY A 222 2.97 -25.30 8.33
N VAL A 223 1.80 -25.55 7.70
CA VAL A 223 1.40 -24.93 6.43
C VAL A 223 0.92 -23.50 6.72
N VAL A 224 1.69 -22.48 6.35
CA VAL A 224 1.21 -21.09 6.35
C VAL A 224 0.45 -20.84 5.05
N SER A 225 -0.88 -20.70 5.15
CA SER A 225 -1.73 -20.29 4.04
C SER A 225 -1.49 -18.80 3.74
N GLN A 226 -0.90 -18.48 2.58
CA GLN A 226 -0.86 -17.10 2.07
C GLN A 226 -2.19 -16.79 1.38
N ALA A 227 -3.04 -15.97 2.01
CA ALA A 227 -4.23 -15.44 1.35
C ALA A 227 -3.84 -14.20 0.52
N ILE A 228 -3.87 -14.31 -0.81
CA ILE A 228 -3.72 -13.16 -1.70
C ILE A 228 -5.09 -12.53 -1.92
N VAL A 229 -5.33 -11.35 -1.37
CA VAL A 229 -6.50 -10.54 -1.72
C VAL A 229 -6.18 -9.79 -3.01
N THR A 230 -6.88 -10.14 -4.09
CA THR A 230 -6.81 -9.44 -5.38
C THR A 230 -8.15 -8.76 -5.63
N CYS A 231 -8.16 -7.44 -5.79
CA CYS A 231 -9.40 -6.72 -6.11
C CYS A 231 -9.57 -6.58 -7.63
N TYR A 232 -10.70 -7.04 -8.17
CA TYR A 232 -11.13 -6.80 -9.55
C TYR A 232 -12.40 -5.92 -9.55
N PRO A 233 -12.60 -5.05 -10.55
CA PRO A 233 -13.83 -4.28 -10.73
C PRO A 233 -14.99 -5.13 -11.25
#